data_AF-A0A1E5VQB3-F1
#
_entry.id   AF-A0A1E5VQB3-F1
#
_cell.length_a   1.000
_cell.length_b   1.000
_cell.length_c   1.000
_cell.angle_alpha   90.00
_cell.angle_beta   90.00
_cell.angle_gamma   90.00
#
_symmetry.space_group_name_H-M   'P 1'
#
loop_
_entity.id
_entity.type
_entity.pdbx_description
1 polymer ?
#
loop_
_entity_poly.entity_id
_entity_poly.type
_entity_poly.pdbx_seq_one_letter_code
_entity_poly.pdbx_strand_id
1 'polypeptide(L)'
;MLYAASFNEEETGGGRTLGEFVSSCCPRLLKLFVCAPMGLSRLVLRAKELEELHLVSARDLRTLDATVPNLRLLKLLCCFQDSLVPGSGSNVVSKVARIASLRLEDVQMNHFLHCRRPDLDIYDLTSVRRLGDLRLDVHGRYCRIMDAGLWLLENCPNVEHVDVQLGHSDANSGDFVDLTSEGAKPFDHRKRLKRSWKCFCDDLNISRSHEENLEYLGEVKISGFTGAEEDMDLVTMLFESSNSIKSMT
;
A
#
# COMPACT_ATOMS: atom_id res chain seq x y z
N MET A 1 13.55 -14.76 -12.80
CA MET A 1 12.86 -14.91 -11.50
C MET A 1 13.90 -15.18 -10.45
N LEU A 2 14.03 -14.30 -9.46
CA LEU A 2 14.86 -14.52 -8.27
C LEU A 2 13.93 -14.87 -7.12
N TYR A 3 14.14 -16.02 -6.49
CA TYR A 3 13.32 -16.50 -5.37
C TYR A 3 14.22 -16.83 -4.20
N ALA A 4 13.91 -16.29 -3.02
CA ALA A 4 14.68 -16.50 -1.79
C ALA A 4 16.18 -16.23 -1.93
N ALA A 5 16.55 -15.28 -2.81
CA ALA A 5 17.94 -14.90 -3.01
C ALA A 5 18.43 -14.06 -1.82
N SER A 6 19.65 -14.34 -1.36
CA SER A 6 20.30 -13.59 -0.29
C SER A 6 21.18 -12.50 -0.89
N PHE A 7 21.07 -11.29 -0.36
CA PHE A 7 21.84 -10.12 -0.75
C PHE A 7 22.58 -9.55 0.45
N ASN A 8 23.82 -9.12 0.24
CA ASN A 8 24.63 -8.45 1.26
C ASN A 8 24.77 -6.96 0.89
N GLU A 9 23.64 -6.23 0.83
CA GLU A 9 23.66 -4.81 0.41
C GLU A 9 24.10 -3.83 1.52
N GLU A 10 24.40 -4.32 2.73
CA GLU A 10 24.94 -3.50 3.84
C GLU A 10 26.48 -3.51 3.94
N GLU A 11 27.18 -4.42 3.24
CA GLU A 11 28.64 -4.44 3.23
C GLU A 11 29.20 -3.69 2.01
N THR A 12 30.02 -2.68 2.27
CA THR A 12 30.85 -1.94 1.29
C THR A 12 31.93 -2.82 0.61
N GLY A 13 31.76 -4.14 0.60
CA GLY A 13 32.72 -5.10 0.07
C GLY A 13 32.48 -5.40 -1.40
N GLY A 14 32.88 -4.50 -2.30
CA GLY A 14 33.27 -4.73 -3.71
C GLY A 14 32.35 -5.52 -4.68
N GLY A 15 31.24 -6.09 -4.23
CA GLY A 15 30.28 -6.84 -5.02
C GLY A 15 29.32 -5.91 -5.74
N ARG A 16 28.94 -6.28 -6.98
CA ARG A 16 27.92 -5.53 -7.73
C ARG A 16 26.55 -5.71 -7.06
N THR A 17 25.81 -4.61 -6.90
CA THR A 17 24.43 -4.66 -6.39
C THR A 17 23.51 -5.35 -7.40
N LEU A 18 22.33 -5.79 -6.96
CA LEU A 18 21.35 -6.39 -7.89
C LEU A 18 20.99 -5.41 -9.02
N GLY A 19 20.83 -4.14 -8.67
CA GLY A 19 20.57 -3.06 -9.60
C GLY A 19 21.65 -2.92 -10.67
N GLU A 20 22.91 -2.85 -10.25
CA GLU A 20 24.06 -2.77 -11.16
C GLU A 20 24.18 -4.01 -12.05
N PHE A 21 23.90 -5.20 -11.51
CA PHE A 21 23.91 -6.43 -12.29
C PHE A 21 22.84 -6.39 -13.38
N VAL A 22 21.60 -6.03 -13.05
CA VAL A 22 20.51 -5.95 -14.05
C VAL A 22 20.86 -4.90 -15.11
N SER A 23 21.33 -3.72 -14.69
CA SER A 23 21.70 -2.64 -15.61
C SER A 23 22.87 -2.99 -16.54
N SER A 24 23.87 -3.75 -16.06
CA SER A 24 25.09 -4.05 -16.83
C SER A 24 25.04 -5.36 -17.60
N CYS A 25 24.48 -6.42 -17.01
CA CYS A 25 24.48 -7.76 -17.58
C CYS A 25 23.19 -8.09 -18.33
N CYS A 26 22.10 -7.35 -18.10
CA CYS A 26 20.79 -7.65 -18.67
C CYS A 26 20.10 -6.40 -19.26
N PRO A 27 20.73 -5.66 -20.19
CA PRO A 27 20.20 -4.37 -20.68
C PRO A 27 18.89 -4.49 -21.47
N ARG A 28 18.53 -5.69 -21.93
CA ARG A 28 17.28 -5.99 -22.65
C ARG A 28 16.23 -6.68 -21.77
N LEU A 29 16.44 -6.71 -20.45
CA LEU A 29 15.50 -7.36 -19.54
C LEU A 29 14.20 -6.55 -19.52
N LEU A 30 13.12 -7.16 -20.00
CA LEU A 30 11.79 -6.55 -20.01
C LEU A 30 11.05 -6.76 -18.67
N LYS A 31 11.34 -7.85 -17.97
CA LYS A 31 10.65 -8.23 -16.72
C LYS A 31 11.63 -8.63 -15.64
N LEU A 32 11.54 -7.95 -14.50
CA LEU A 32 12.29 -8.28 -13.30
C LEU A 32 11.31 -8.72 -12.21
N PHE A 33 11.47 -9.96 -11.77
CA PHE A 33 10.68 -10.53 -10.68
C PHE A 33 11.61 -11.01 -9.58
N VAL A 34 11.42 -10.45 -8.38
CA VAL A 34 12.16 -10.77 -7.16
C VAL A 34 11.16 -11.10 -6.05
N CYS A 35 11.26 -12.30 -5.48
CA CYS A 35 10.37 -12.78 -4.43
C CYS A 35 11.14 -13.25 -3.20
N ALA A 36 10.68 -12.81 -2.03
CA ALA A 36 11.27 -13.06 -0.72
C ALA A 36 12.79 -12.86 -0.66
N PRO A 37 13.35 -11.74 -1.20
CA PRO A 37 14.77 -11.48 -1.07
C PRO A 37 15.13 -11.30 0.41
N MET A 38 16.24 -11.87 0.83
CA MET A 38 16.81 -11.67 2.17
C MET A 38 17.96 -10.68 2.10
N GLY A 39 18.02 -9.70 3.00
CA GLY A 39 19.12 -8.73 3.09
C GLY A 39 19.13 -7.66 1.98
N LEU A 40 18.09 -7.60 1.14
CA LEU A 40 17.93 -6.55 0.13
C LEU A 40 17.35 -5.28 0.77
N SER A 41 18.22 -4.48 1.39
CA SER A 41 17.83 -3.25 2.08
C SER A 41 17.66 -2.05 1.15
N ARG A 42 18.34 -2.05 0.01
CA ARG A 42 18.30 -1.01 -1.01
C ARG A 42 18.13 -1.68 -2.38
N LEU A 43 17.45 -1.00 -3.30
CA LEU A 43 17.41 -1.39 -4.70
C LEU A 43 17.44 -0.13 -5.56
N VAL A 44 18.54 0.05 -6.28
CA VAL A 44 18.70 1.15 -7.24
C VAL A 44 18.69 0.57 -8.64
N LEU A 45 17.63 0.79 -9.40
CA LEU A 45 17.45 0.20 -10.72
C LEU A 45 17.56 1.26 -11.81
N ARG A 46 18.41 1.01 -12.81
CA ARG A 46 18.60 1.87 -13.99
C ARG A 46 18.47 1.01 -15.24
N ALA A 47 17.24 0.76 -15.67
CA ALA A 47 16.97 -0.17 -16.77
C ALA A 47 16.02 0.48 -17.77
N LYS A 48 16.52 0.76 -18.98
CA LYS A 48 15.75 1.47 -20.01
C LYS A 48 14.65 0.59 -20.61
N GLU A 49 14.94 -0.68 -20.86
CA GLU A 49 14.03 -1.61 -21.54
C GLU A 49 13.08 -2.32 -20.57
N LEU A 50 13.18 -2.08 -19.26
CA LEU A 50 12.36 -2.77 -18.28
C LEU A 50 10.91 -2.26 -18.34
N GLU A 51 9.99 -3.17 -18.60
CA GLU A 51 8.54 -2.92 -18.69
C GLU A 51 7.81 -3.37 -17.43
N GLU A 52 8.29 -4.42 -16.74
CA GLU A 52 7.63 -4.99 -15.57
C GLU A 52 8.60 -5.15 -14.39
N LEU A 53 8.23 -4.60 -13.24
CA LEU A 53 8.95 -4.75 -11.98
C LEU A 53 8.05 -5.34 -10.90
N HIS A 54 8.42 -6.52 -10.42
CA HIS A 54 7.70 -7.23 -9.37
C HIS A 54 8.64 -7.45 -8.18
N LEU A 55 8.31 -6.83 -7.06
CA LEU A 55 8.93 -7.08 -5.76
C LEU A 55 7.85 -7.68 -4.84
N VAL A 56 8.10 -8.90 -4.40
CA VAL A 56 7.17 -9.63 -3.52
C VAL A 56 7.91 -10.03 -2.25
N SER A 57 7.33 -9.74 -1.09
CA SER A 57 7.90 -10.11 0.21
C SER A 57 9.32 -9.58 0.44
N ALA A 58 9.67 -8.43 -0.13
CA ALA A 58 10.94 -7.75 0.11
C ALA A 58 10.90 -7.00 1.46
N ARG A 59 10.91 -7.77 2.54
CA ARG A 59 10.65 -7.28 3.90
C ARG A 59 11.73 -6.31 4.38
N ASP A 60 12.98 -6.59 4.05
CA ASP A 60 14.13 -5.79 4.49
C ASP A 60 14.30 -4.49 3.69
N LEU A 61 13.54 -4.31 2.61
CA LEU A 61 13.66 -3.18 1.70
C LEU A 61 13.32 -1.87 2.41
N ARG A 62 14.26 -0.93 2.41
CA ARG A 62 14.10 0.43 2.96
C ARG A 62 14.04 1.47 1.86
N THR A 63 14.85 1.30 0.83
CA THR A 63 14.96 2.26 -0.28
C THR A 63 14.77 1.56 -1.62
N LEU A 64 13.76 1.98 -2.37
CA LEU A 64 13.60 1.68 -3.78
C LEU A 64 13.80 2.95 -4.58
N ASP A 65 14.74 2.94 -5.52
CA ASP A 65 14.95 4.02 -6.47
C ASP A 65 15.05 3.41 -7.87
N ALA A 66 13.98 3.54 -8.65
CA ALA A 66 13.91 3.00 -10.00
C ALA A 66 13.78 4.13 -11.02
N THR A 67 14.77 4.26 -11.91
CA THR A 67 14.69 5.06 -13.13
C THR A 67 14.52 4.11 -14.30
N VAL A 68 13.26 3.90 -14.69
CA VAL A 68 12.82 2.85 -15.61
C VAL A 68 11.75 3.45 -16.54
N PRO A 69 12.19 4.22 -17.57
CA PRO A 69 11.28 5.09 -18.35
C PRO A 69 10.19 4.34 -19.13
N ASN A 70 10.42 3.05 -19.45
CA ASN A 70 9.46 2.21 -20.15
C ASN A 70 8.66 1.29 -19.21
N LEU A 71 8.74 1.49 -17.89
CA LEU A 71 8.03 0.65 -16.93
C LEU A 71 6.52 0.87 -17.09
N ARG A 72 5.80 -0.20 -17.42
CA ARG A 72 4.35 -0.24 -17.60
C ARG A 72 3.64 -0.83 -16.39
N LEU A 73 4.27 -1.79 -15.71
CA LEU A 73 3.70 -2.45 -14.54
C LEU A 73 4.66 -2.44 -13.35
N LEU A 74 4.17 -1.90 -12.24
CA LEU A 74 4.85 -1.90 -10.94
C LEU A 74 4.04 -2.72 -9.95
N LYS A 75 4.62 -3.81 -9.45
CA LYS A 75 4.00 -4.67 -8.43
C LYS A 75 4.86 -4.71 -7.17
N LEU A 76 4.37 -4.10 -6.10
CA LEU A 76 4.99 -4.09 -4.77
C LEU A 76 4.05 -4.78 -3.78
N LEU A 77 4.29 -6.05 -3.52
CA LEU A 77 3.51 -6.82 -2.54
C LEU A 77 4.36 -7.09 -1.32
N CYS A 78 3.82 -6.83 -0.13
CA CYS A 78 4.43 -7.31 1.12
C CYS A 78 5.87 -6.81 1.33
N CYS A 79 6.19 -5.63 0.81
CA CYS A 79 7.51 -5.00 0.88
C CYS A 79 7.59 -4.04 2.07
N PHE A 80 8.79 -3.52 2.38
CA PHE A 80 8.98 -2.43 3.35
C PHE A 80 8.46 -2.75 4.76
N GLN A 81 8.83 -3.89 5.34
CA GLN A 81 8.34 -4.27 6.66
C GLN A 81 9.04 -3.44 7.76
N ASP A 82 8.27 -2.97 8.76
CA ASP A 82 8.87 -2.41 9.98
C ASP A 82 9.53 -3.53 10.79
N SER A 83 10.77 -3.32 11.24
CA SER A 83 11.37 -4.18 12.27
C SER A 83 10.63 -3.90 13.58
N LEU A 84 9.55 -4.65 13.80
CA LEU A 84 8.79 -4.64 15.03
C LEU A 84 9.63 -5.34 16.10
N VAL A 85 10.64 -4.67 16.65
CA VAL A 85 11.24 -5.08 17.92
C VAL A 85 10.44 -4.39 19.02
N PRO A 86 9.50 -5.10 19.69
CA PRO A 86 8.69 -4.49 20.72
C PRO A 86 9.59 -4.13 21.90
N GLY A 87 9.60 -2.86 22.32
CA GLY A 87 10.38 -2.38 23.47
C GLY A 87 11.72 -1.72 23.14
N SER A 88 12.17 -1.77 21.88
CA SER A 88 13.23 -0.86 21.42
C SER A 88 12.55 0.45 21.04
N GLY A 89 13.05 1.59 21.54
CA GLY A 89 12.64 2.94 21.10
C GLY A 89 13.05 3.18 19.65
N SER A 90 12.41 2.42 18.75
CA SER A 90 12.81 2.18 17.38
C SER A 90 13.05 3.51 16.68
N ASN A 91 14.30 3.75 16.31
CA ASN A 91 14.63 4.76 15.31
C ASN A 91 13.85 4.37 14.06
N VAL A 92 12.76 5.08 13.80
CA VAL A 92 11.93 4.91 12.62
C VAL A 92 12.81 5.24 11.42
N VAL A 93 13.42 4.22 10.83
CA VAL A 93 14.19 4.41 9.60
C VAL A 93 13.17 4.72 8.51
N SER A 94 13.25 5.93 7.96
CA SER A 94 12.38 6.34 6.86
C SER A 94 12.52 5.36 5.69
N LYS A 95 11.38 4.91 5.17
CA LYS A 95 11.33 4.05 3.98
C LYS A 95 10.85 4.88 2.82
N VAL A 96 11.49 4.71 1.66
CA VAL A 96 11.26 5.57 0.51
C VAL A 96 11.18 4.70 -0.74
N ALA A 97 10.19 4.97 -1.59
CA ALA A 97 10.10 4.39 -2.93
C ALA A 97 9.96 5.53 -3.95
N ARG A 98 11.00 5.71 -4.75
CA ARG A 98 11.08 6.68 -5.84
C ARG A 98 11.01 5.94 -7.17
N ILE A 99 9.99 6.20 -7.96
CA ILE A 99 9.78 5.58 -9.26
C ILE A 99 9.66 6.67 -10.31
N ALA A 100 10.62 6.70 -11.22
CA ALA A 100 10.58 7.55 -12.40
C ALA A 100 10.28 6.68 -13.63
N SER A 101 9.02 6.73 -14.08
CA SER A 101 8.55 6.15 -15.34
C SER A 101 7.63 7.14 -16.04
N LEU A 102 7.58 7.11 -17.37
CA LEU A 102 6.69 7.94 -18.19
C LEU A 102 5.54 7.14 -18.82
N ARG A 103 5.51 5.83 -18.60
CA ARG A 103 4.59 4.89 -19.25
C ARG A 103 3.91 3.95 -18.26
N LEU A 104 3.87 4.34 -16.99
CA LEU A 104 3.33 3.49 -15.94
C LEU A 104 1.80 3.39 -16.10
N GLU A 105 1.30 2.20 -16.41
CA GLU A 105 -0.11 1.95 -16.72
C GLU A 105 -0.80 1.18 -15.59
N ASP A 106 -0.07 0.27 -14.93
CA ASP A 106 -0.59 -0.62 -13.90
C ASP A 106 0.28 -0.54 -12.62
N VAL A 107 -0.37 -0.22 -11.50
CA VAL A 107 0.26 -0.18 -10.18
C VAL A 107 -0.48 -1.13 -9.24
N GLN A 108 0.25 -2.12 -8.76
CA GLN A 108 -0.25 -3.10 -7.81
C GLN A 108 0.50 -2.98 -6.50
N MET A 109 -0.19 -2.60 -5.44
CA MET A 109 0.43 -2.36 -4.14
C MET A 109 -0.39 -2.93 -3.00
N ASN A 110 0.19 -3.91 -2.31
CA ASN A 110 -0.36 -4.48 -1.09
C ASN A 110 0.68 -4.40 0.03
N HIS A 111 0.30 -3.81 1.15
CA HIS A 111 1.18 -3.72 2.31
C HIS A 111 0.63 -4.57 3.47
N PHE A 112 1.54 -5.23 4.21
CA PHE A 112 1.15 -5.91 5.44
C PHE A 112 0.73 -4.93 6.53
N LEU A 113 -0.21 -5.40 7.35
CA LEU A 113 -0.67 -4.86 8.62
C LEU A 113 0.51 -4.35 9.47
N HIS A 114 0.33 -3.19 10.09
CA HIS A 114 1.23 -2.56 11.08
C HIS A 114 2.47 -1.81 10.57
N CYS A 115 2.65 -1.64 9.26
CA CYS A 115 3.74 -0.80 8.74
C CYS A 115 3.28 0.64 8.48
N ARG A 116 4.15 1.63 8.69
CA ARG A 116 3.91 2.96 8.10
C ARG A 116 4.17 2.89 6.60
N ARG A 117 3.32 3.55 5.80
CA ARG A 117 3.56 3.73 4.36
C ARG A 117 4.96 4.29 4.10
N PRO A 118 5.69 3.73 3.12
CA PRO A 118 6.90 4.36 2.63
C PRO A 118 6.56 5.71 2.00
N ASP A 119 7.49 6.65 2.03
CA ASP A 119 7.39 7.87 1.24
C ASP A 119 7.40 7.50 -0.25
N LEU A 120 6.21 7.45 -0.85
CA LEU A 120 6.00 7.12 -2.26
C LEU A 120 6.10 8.40 -3.08
N ASP A 121 7.10 8.44 -3.95
CA ASP A 121 7.33 9.47 -4.94
C ASP A 121 7.34 8.79 -6.32
N ILE A 122 6.15 8.73 -6.94
CA ILE A 122 5.99 8.19 -8.28
C ILE A 122 5.77 9.37 -9.23
N TYR A 123 6.70 9.53 -10.16
CA TYR A 123 6.63 10.60 -11.14
C TYR A 123 5.45 10.38 -12.08
N ASP A 124 4.59 11.40 -12.20
CA ASP A 124 3.48 11.47 -13.15
C ASP A 124 2.55 10.23 -13.16
N LEU A 125 1.55 10.25 -12.28
CA LEU A 125 0.53 9.20 -12.19
C LEU A 125 -0.59 9.31 -13.24
N THR A 126 -0.53 10.30 -14.15
CA THR A 126 -1.59 10.53 -15.13
C THR A 126 -1.68 9.42 -16.19
N SER A 127 -0.62 8.62 -16.39
CA SER A 127 -0.64 7.47 -17.29
C SER A 127 -1.23 6.21 -16.66
N VAL A 128 -1.40 6.18 -15.34
CA VAL A 128 -1.93 5.01 -14.64
C VAL A 128 -3.40 4.84 -14.99
N ARG A 129 -3.77 3.63 -15.43
CA ARG A 129 -5.14 3.23 -15.78
C ARG A 129 -5.67 2.13 -14.89
N ARG A 130 -4.78 1.38 -14.24
CA ARG A 130 -5.13 0.22 -13.43
C ARG A 130 -4.45 0.31 -12.08
N LEU A 131 -5.26 0.22 -11.03
CA LEU A 131 -4.80 0.02 -9.67
C LEU A 131 -5.26 -1.36 -9.19
N GLY A 132 -4.35 -2.14 -8.64
CA GLY A 132 -4.67 -3.51 -8.23
C GLY A 132 -4.06 -3.94 -6.91
N ASP A 133 -4.59 -5.04 -6.37
CA ASP A 133 -4.17 -5.63 -5.10
C ASP A 133 -4.15 -4.60 -3.92
N LEU A 134 -4.95 -3.53 -4.01
CA LEU A 134 -4.94 -2.46 -3.03
C LEU A 134 -5.58 -2.93 -1.72
N ARG A 135 -4.83 -3.02 -0.64
CA ARG A 135 -5.41 -3.32 0.68
C ARG A 135 -5.85 -2.03 1.37
N LEU A 136 -7.11 -1.97 1.79
CA LEU A 136 -7.66 -0.90 2.63
C LEU A 136 -8.16 -1.52 3.94
N ASP A 137 -7.61 -1.11 5.08
CA ASP A 137 -8.08 -1.58 6.38
C ASP A 137 -9.21 -0.66 6.86
N VAL A 138 -10.45 -1.13 6.70
CA VAL A 138 -11.70 -0.39 6.98
C VAL A 138 -12.08 -0.35 8.46
N HIS A 139 -11.59 -1.32 9.26
CA HIS A 139 -11.88 -1.39 10.70
C HIS A 139 -10.70 -1.82 11.57
N GLY A 140 -10.73 -1.33 12.82
CA GLY A 140 -9.87 -1.76 13.93
C GLY A 140 -8.89 -0.68 14.42
N ARG A 141 -8.19 -0.96 15.54
CA ARG A 141 -7.18 -0.05 16.13
C ARG A 141 -5.94 0.15 15.24
N TYR A 142 -5.93 -0.47 14.06
CA TYR A 142 -4.85 -0.46 13.09
C TYR A 142 -5.25 0.15 11.75
N CYS A 143 -6.47 0.70 11.61
CA CYS A 143 -6.79 1.64 10.53
C CYS A 143 -5.77 2.77 10.58
N ARG A 144 -4.75 2.72 9.74
CA ARG A 144 -3.73 3.74 9.69
C ARG A 144 -4.05 4.61 8.48
N ILE A 145 -4.22 5.89 8.78
CA ILE A 145 -4.27 7.13 7.96
C ILE A 145 -3.31 7.16 6.74
N MET A 146 -2.40 6.20 6.64
CA MET A 146 -1.27 6.19 5.73
C MET A 146 -1.33 5.03 4.75
N ASP A 147 -2.50 4.44 4.46
CA ASP A 147 -2.56 3.32 3.51
C ASP A 147 -2.12 3.76 2.12
N ALA A 148 -1.09 3.08 1.58
CA ALA A 148 -0.58 3.34 0.24
C ALA A 148 -1.67 3.20 -0.84
N GLY A 149 -2.66 2.33 -0.59
CA GLY A 149 -3.83 2.16 -1.46
C GLY A 149 -4.70 3.40 -1.54
N LEU A 150 -5.00 4.06 -0.42
CA LEU A 150 -5.82 5.28 -0.42
C LEU A 150 -5.10 6.43 -1.14
N TRP A 151 -3.81 6.61 -0.86
CA TRP A 151 -3.01 7.62 -1.56
C TRP A 151 -2.96 7.38 -3.07
N LEU A 152 -2.88 6.12 -3.51
CA LEU A 152 -2.93 5.81 -4.96
C LEU A 152 -4.28 6.18 -5.57
N LEU A 153 -5.39 5.91 -4.87
CA LEU A 153 -6.72 6.31 -5.34
C LEU A 153 -6.85 7.84 -5.45
N GLU A 154 -6.30 8.59 -4.50
CA GLU A 154 -6.35 10.06 -4.50
C GLU A 154 -5.44 10.72 -5.55
N ASN A 155 -4.38 10.03 -6.00
CA ASN A 155 -3.35 10.61 -6.86
C ASN A 155 -3.33 10.05 -8.29
N CYS A 156 -4.24 9.12 -8.65
CA CYS A 156 -4.36 8.53 -9.99
C CYS A 156 -5.64 9.00 -10.71
N PRO A 157 -5.63 10.17 -11.36
CA PRO A 157 -6.86 10.81 -11.88
C PRO A 157 -7.50 10.07 -13.06
N ASN A 158 -6.72 9.29 -13.81
CA ASN A 158 -7.16 8.60 -15.03
C ASN A 158 -7.39 7.10 -14.84
N VAL A 159 -7.54 6.64 -13.59
CA VAL A 159 -7.75 5.21 -13.33
C VAL A 159 -9.10 4.75 -13.88
N GLU A 160 -9.08 3.64 -14.61
CA GLU A 160 -10.25 3.01 -15.23
C GLU A 160 -10.66 1.74 -14.47
N HIS A 161 -9.69 1.06 -13.84
CA HIS A 161 -9.88 -0.20 -13.12
C HIS A 161 -9.25 -0.15 -11.73
N VAL A 162 -10.02 -0.55 -10.71
CA VAL A 162 -9.57 -0.61 -9.32
C VAL A 162 -9.89 -1.99 -8.74
N ASP A 163 -8.89 -2.69 -8.19
CA ASP A 163 -9.08 -3.92 -7.39
C ASP A 163 -8.63 -3.67 -5.94
N VAL A 164 -9.59 -3.72 -5.03
CA VAL A 164 -9.45 -3.42 -3.61
C VAL A 164 -9.74 -4.67 -2.78
N GLN A 165 -8.92 -4.89 -1.77
CA GLN A 165 -9.10 -5.89 -0.72
C GLN A 165 -9.36 -5.19 0.61
N LEU A 166 -10.55 -5.40 1.16
CA LEU A 166 -10.94 -4.86 2.46
C LEU A 166 -10.41 -5.75 3.59
N GLY A 167 -9.65 -5.12 4.47
CA GLY A 167 -9.10 -5.73 5.67
C GLY A 167 -9.95 -5.41 6.89
N HIS A 168 -10.60 -6.43 7.42
CA HIS A 168 -11.34 -6.35 8.68
C HIS A 168 -10.44 -6.85 9.80
N SER A 169 -9.80 -5.93 10.53
CA SER A 169 -9.02 -6.31 11.71
C SER A 169 -9.90 -6.26 12.95
N ASP A 170 -10.44 -7.42 13.34
CA ASP A 170 -11.09 -7.59 14.63
C ASP A 170 -10.05 -7.33 15.72
N ALA A 171 -10.08 -6.13 16.30
CA ALA A 171 -9.33 -5.85 17.52
C ALA A 171 -10.03 -6.53 18.70
N ASN A 172 -10.13 -7.86 18.68
CA ASN A 172 -10.36 -8.64 19.89
C ASN A 172 -9.01 -9.04 20.47
N SER A 173 -8.42 -8.14 21.26
CA SER A 173 -7.42 -8.53 22.24
C SER A 173 -7.66 -7.77 23.55
N GLY A 174 -8.18 -8.52 24.53
CA GLY A 174 -8.15 -8.18 25.96
C GLY A 174 -9.24 -7.23 26.43
N ASP A 175 -10.45 -7.75 26.64
CA ASP A 175 -11.22 -7.66 27.89
C ASP A 175 -12.69 -7.95 27.55
N PHE A 176 -13.04 -9.24 27.49
CA PHE A 176 -14.41 -9.62 27.81
C PHE A 176 -14.61 -9.33 29.30
N VAL A 177 -15.07 -8.13 29.63
CA VAL A 177 -15.75 -7.93 30.91
C VAL A 177 -17.12 -8.55 30.72
N ASP A 178 -17.29 -9.74 31.26
CA ASP A 178 -18.58 -10.38 31.46
C ASP A 178 -19.47 -9.43 32.28
N LEU A 179 -20.43 -8.77 31.63
CA LEU A 179 -21.37 -7.85 32.26
C LEU A 179 -22.59 -8.58 32.85
N THR A 180 -22.43 -9.84 33.28
CA THR A 180 -23.50 -10.56 34.01
C THR A 180 -23.42 -10.43 35.53
N SER A 181 -22.50 -9.62 36.08
CA SER A 181 -22.55 -9.27 37.51
C SER A 181 -23.53 -8.12 37.76
N GLU A 182 -24.71 -8.48 38.27
CA GLU A 182 -25.77 -7.60 38.75
C GLU A 182 -25.23 -6.44 39.60
N GLY A 183 -25.60 -5.19 39.26
CA GLY A 183 -25.64 -4.09 40.23
C GLY A 183 -24.82 -2.82 39.97
N ALA A 184 -24.21 -2.61 38.79
CA ALA A 184 -23.50 -1.35 38.50
C ALA A 184 -24.35 -0.34 37.70
N LYS A 185 -24.32 0.93 38.12
CA LYS A 185 -25.10 2.06 37.58
C LYS A 185 -24.97 2.20 36.04
N PRO A 186 -25.99 2.73 35.33
CA PRO A 186 -25.95 2.90 33.89
C PRO A 186 -24.72 3.70 33.48
N PHE A 187 -23.91 3.13 32.60
CA PHE A 187 -22.77 3.82 32.00
C PHE A 187 -23.27 5.03 31.21
N ASP A 188 -22.77 6.22 31.57
CA ASP A 188 -22.97 7.44 30.79
C ASP A 188 -22.14 7.35 29.51
N HIS A 189 -22.82 7.24 28.36
CA HIS A 189 -22.21 7.15 27.02
C HIS A 189 -21.37 8.37 26.63
N ARG A 190 -21.25 9.40 27.47
CA ARG A 190 -20.59 10.68 27.14
C ARG A 190 -19.11 10.79 27.50
N LYS A 191 -18.44 9.74 27.99
CA LYS A 191 -17.01 9.83 28.36
C LYS A 191 -16.18 8.64 27.86
N ARG A 192 -16.09 8.48 26.53
CA ARG A 192 -14.94 7.80 25.94
C ARG A 192 -13.74 8.76 25.97
N LEU A 193 -12.68 8.37 26.68
CA LEU A 193 -11.39 9.04 26.63
C LEU A 193 -10.96 9.16 25.16
N LYS A 194 -10.86 10.40 24.67
CA LYS A 194 -10.29 10.75 23.37
C LYS A 194 -8.82 10.33 23.34
N ARG A 195 -8.55 9.11 22.87
CA ARG A 195 -7.35 8.85 22.07
C ARG A 195 -7.85 8.73 20.64
N SER A 196 -8.02 9.88 19.99
CA SER A 196 -8.33 9.96 18.55
C SER A 196 -7.14 9.39 17.81
N TRP A 197 -7.26 8.13 17.44
CA TRP A 197 -6.43 7.48 16.44
C TRP A 197 -7.35 7.42 15.25
N LYS A 198 -7.10 8.27 14.26
CA LYS A 198 -8.06 8.48 13.18
C LYS A 198 -8.28 7.15 12.45
N CYS A 199 -9.52 6.68 12.51
CA CYS A 199 -9.99 5.56 11.70
C CYS A 199 -10.20 6.04 10.26
N PHE A 200 -10.40 5.12 9.31
CA PHE A 200 -10.90 5.43 7.97
C PHE A 200 -12.09 6.42 8.02
N CYS A 201 -12.96 6.28 9.02
CA CYS A 201 -14.11 7.16 9.30
C CYS A 201 -13.77 8.64 9.61
N ASP A 202 -12.58 8.93 10.17
CA ASP A 202 -12.17 10.29 10.54
C ASP A 202 -11.58 11.06 9.33
N ASP A 203 -11.02 10.36 8.34
CA ASP A 203 -10.42 10.96 7.14
C ASP A 203 -11.41 11.06 5.96
N LEU A 204 -12.53 10.33 5.96
CA LEU A 204 -13.65 10.59 5.02
C LEU A 204 -14.21 12.02 5.15
N ASN A 205 -14.10 12.64 6.33
CA ASN A 205 -14.45 14.05 6.51
C ASN A 205 -13.41 15.02 5.90
N ILE A 206 -12.20 14.54 5.58
CA ILE A 206 -11.15 15.32 4.90
C ILE A 206 -11.21 15.06 3.39
N SER A 207 -11.50 13.83 2.93
CA SER A 207 -11.62 13.53 1.49
C SER A 207 -12.88 14.11 0.85
N ARG A 208 -13.93 14.41 1.63
CA ARG A 208 -15.12 15.14 1.19
C ARG A 208 -14.86 16.54 0.60
N SER A 209 -13.64 17.09 0.73
CA SER A 209 -13.28 18.36 0.09
C SER A 209 -12.59 18.22 -1.27
N HIS A 210 -12.39 17.00 -1.76
CA HIS A 210 -11.86 16.72 -3.10
C HIS A 210 -12.91 15.99 -3.94
N GLU A 211 -13.98 16.73 -4.27
CA GLU A 211 -14.84 16.39 -5.40
C GLU A 211 -13.96 16.24 -6.66
N GLU A 212 -14.20 15.20 -7.47
CA GLU A 212 -13.65 15.00 -8.82
C GLU A 212 -12.23 14.41 -8.97
N ASN A 213 -12.01 13.14 -8.61
CA ASN A 213 -10.71 12.50 -8.89
C ASN A 213 -10.75 11.18 -9.68
N LEU A 214 -11.92 10.63 -10.03
CA LEU A 214 -12.02 9.30 -10.65
C LEU A 214 -12.99 9.25 -11.85
N GLU A 215 -13.03 10.31 -12.68
CA GLU A 215 -14.00 10.44 -13.79
C GLU A 215 -14.03 9.23 -14.73
N TYR A 216 -12.88 8.58 -14.94
CA TYR A 216 -12.72 7.46 -15.87
C TYR A 216 -12.95 6.08 -15.25
N LEU A 217 -13.18 6.00 -13.94
CA LEU A 217 -13.30 4.72 -13.23
C LEU A 217 -14.53 3.97 -13.73
N GLY A 218 -14.29 2.86 -14.43
CA GLY A 218 -15.33 2.05 -15.07
C GLY A 218 -15.53 0.68 -14.44
N GLU A 219 -14.47 0.10 -13.88
CA GLU A 219 -14.49 -1.23 -13.27
C GLU A 219 -13.94 -1.20 -11.85
N VAL A 220 -14.74 -1.69 -10.92
CA VAL A 220 -14.37 -1.81 -9.51
C VAL A 220 -14.49 -3.25 -9.08
N LYS A 221 -13.46 -3.79 -8.44
CA LYS A 221 -13.49 -5.08 -7.78
C LYS A 221 -13.24 -4.88 -6.30
N ILE A 222 -14.15 -5.35 -5.46
CA ILE A 222 -14.02 -5.30 -4.01
C ILE A 222 -14.07 -6.70 -3.45
N SER A 223 -12.96 -7.13 -2.86
CA SER A 223 -12.86 -8.38 -2.12
C SER A 223 -12.86 -8.13 -0.61
N GLY A 224 -13.38 -9.08 0.17
CA GLY A 224 -13.48 -8.92 1.63
C GLY A 224 -14.61 -8.01 2.09
N PHE A 225 -15.57 -7.70 1.24
CA PHE A 225 -16.76 -6.92 1.58
C PHE A 225 -17.65 -7.68 2.58
N THR A 226 -17.95 -7.05 3.71
CA THR A 226 -18.81 -7.59 4.78
C THR A 226 -20.17 -6.90 4.85
N GLY A 227 -20.29 -5.72 4.22
CA GLY A 227 -21.48 -4.88 4.28
C GLY A 227 -21.57 -4.03 5.55
N ALA A 228 -20.45 -3.84 6.25
CA ALA A 228 -20.34 -2.88 7.34
C ALA A 228 -20.53 -1.44 6.84
N GLU A 229 -20.79 -0.50 7.76
CA GLU A 229 -21.02 0.92 7.44
C GLU A 229 -19.82 1.51 6.68
N GLU A 230 -18.61 1.16 7.10
CA GLU A 230 -17.35 1.62 6.53
C GLU A 230 -17.09 1.04 5.13
N ASP A 231 -17.50 -0.21 4.89
CA ASP A 231 -17.49 -0.80 3.55
C ASP A 231 -18.42 -0.01 2.63
N MET A 232 -19.63 0.34 3.12
CA MET A 232 -20.61 1.12 2.39
C MET A 232 -20.17 2.56 2.14
N ASP A 233 -19.43 3.17 3.07
CA ASP A 233 -18.85 4.50 2.90
C ASP A 233 -17.83 4.53 1.75
N LEU A 234 -16.96 3.52 1.66
CA LEU A 234 -16.02 3.39 0.54
C LEU A 234 -16.77 3.28 -0.79
N VAL A 235 -17.79 2.43 -0.85
CA VAL A 235 -18.62 2.26 -2.05
C VAL A 235 -19.28 3.58 -2.43
N THR A 236 -19.86 4.28 -1.46
CA THR A 236 -20.50 5.59 -1.66
C THR A 236 -19.49 6.59 -2.23
N MET A 237 -18.29 6.70 -1.65
CA MET A 237 -17.23 7.56 -2.15
C MET A 237 -16.84 7.25 -3.60
N LEU A 238 -16.74 5.96 -3.98
CA LEU A 238 -16.40 5.57 -5.35
C LEU A 238 -17.48 5.97 -6.36
N PHE A 239 -18.76 5.78 -6.02
CA PHE A 239 -19.88 6.19 -6.87
C PHE A 239 -20.08 7.71 -6.92
N GLU A 240 -19.80 8.42 -5.83
CA GLU A 240 -19.79 9.90 -5.82
C GLU A 240 -18.63 10.44 -6.66
N SER A 241 -17.49 9.73 -6.70
CA SER A 241 -16.29 10.14 -7.42
C SER A 241 -16.29 9.78 -8.92
N SER A 242 -17.19 8.89 -9.36
CA SER A 242 -17.25 8.43 -10.75
C SER A 242 -18.66 8.14 -11.23
N ASN A 243 -19.05 8.82 -12.31
CA ASN A 243 -20.27 8.52 -13.07
C ASN A 243 -20.04 7.46 -14.17
N SER A 244 -18.81 6.97 -14.33
CA SER A 244 -18.41 6.06 -15.42
C SER A 244 -18.44 4.58 -15.04
N ILE A 245 -18.75 4.25 -13.78
CA ILE A 245 -18.75 2.87 -13.27
C ILE A 245 -19.80 2.04 -14.03
N LYS A 246 -19.31 1.01 -14.73
CA LYS A 246 -20.13 0.07 -15.51
C LYS A 246 -20.26 -1.29 -14.84
N SER A 247 -19.26 -1.67 -14.05
CA SER A 247 -19.19 -2.97 -13.40
C SER A 247 -18.59 -2.86 -12.02
N MET A 248 -19.21 -3.58 -11.08
CA MET A 248 -18.71 -3.76 -9.72
C MET A 248 -18.87 -5.23 -9.32
N THR A 249 -17.79 -5.84 -8.83
CA THR A 249 -17.77 -7.28 -8.45
C THR A 249 -17.11 -7.52 -7.11
#